data_AF-A0A0A9XWQ2-F1
#
_entry.id   AF-A0A0A9XWQ2-F1
#
_cell.length_a   1.000
_cell.length_b   1.000
_cell.length_c   1.000
_cell.angle_alpha   90.00
_cell.angle_beta   90.00
_cell.angle_gamma   90.00
#
_symmetry.space_group_name_H-M   'P 1'
#
loop_
_entity.id
_entity.type
_entity.pdbx_description
1 polymer ?
#
loop_
_entity_poly.entity_id
_entity_poly.type
_entity_poly.pdbx_seq_one_letter_code
_entity_poly.pdbx_strand_id
1 'polypeptide(L)'
;SSCFDASVKIAGSPSLNECLNEGPNLIELLPDVLLRFREKAIGVSADIEKAFLQIGIHPEDRAFLKFLWWDDNQDRLVALQHTRVVFGETCSPFLLGAVLDYHIEHSVNSASPE
;
A
#
# COMPACT_ATOMS: atom_id res chain seq x y z
N SER A 1 11.09 6.98 -15.35
CA SER A 1 10.19 6.47 -14.30
C SER A 1 9.13 5.61 -14.96
N SER A 2 9.29 4.28 -14.93
CA SER A 2 8.25 3.34 -15.37
C SER A 2 7.24 3.17 -14.23
N CYS A 3 6.18 3.99 -14.24
CA CYS A 3 5.08 3.81 -13.30
C CYS A 3 4.27 2.57 -13.73
N PHE A 4 4.13 1.57 -12.86
CA PHE A 4 3.17 0.50 -13.08
C PHE A 4 1.77 1.08 -12.93
N ASP A 5 1.02 1.16 -14.03
CA ASP A 5 -0.32 1.72 -14.04
C ASP A 5 -1.37 0.60 -13.98
N ALA A 6 -1.83 0.32 -12.76
CA ALA A 6 -2.91 -0.63 -12.50
C ALA A 6 -4.28 -0.13 -13.00
N SER A 7 -4.35 1.07 -13.57
CA SER A 7 -5.55 1.67 -14.15
C SER A 7 -5.65 1.47 -15.66
N VAL A 8 -4.63 0.90 -16.32
CA VAL A 8 -4.66 0.61 -17.76
C VAL A 8 -5.79 -0.35 -18.08
N LYS A 9 -6.58 0.01 -19.10
CA LYS A 9 -7.70 -0.77 -19.60
C LYS A 9 -7.40 -1.31 -20.98
N ILE A 10 -7.86 -2.52 -21.23
CA ILE A 10 -7.97 -3.09 -22.59
C ILE A 10 -9.44 -2.91 -23.01
N ALA A 11 -9.68 -2.63 -24.29
CA ALA A 11 -11.04 -2.40 -24.79
C ALA A 11 -11.97 -3.57 -24.41
N GLY A 12 -13.01 -3.27 -23.63
CA GLY A 12 -13.99 -4.26 -23.16
C GLY A 12 -13.56 -5.08 -21.93
N SER A 13 -12.46 -4.76 -21.26
CA SER A 13 -12.03 -5.42 -20.01
C SER A 13 -11.77 -4.40 -18.90
N PRO A 14 -12.09 -4.73 -17.63
CA PRO A 14 -11.76 -3.86 -16.50
C PRO A 14 -10.24 -3.77 -16.29
N SER A 15 -9.78 -2.67 -15.70
CA SER A 15 -8.40 -2.58 -15.20
C SER A 15 -8.23 -3.39 -13.90
N LEU A 16 -6.98 -3.62 -13.49
CA LEU A 16 -6.69 -4.25 -12.20
C LEU A 16 -7.35 -3.46 -11.04
N ASN A 17 -7.24 -2.13 -11.06
CA ASN A 17 -7.85 -1.26 -10.05
C ASN A 17 -9.38 -1.34 -9.96
N GLU A 18 -10.06 -1.67 -11.06
CA GLU A 18 -11.52 -1.90 -11.07
C GLU A 18 -11.91 -3.27 -10.52
N CYS A 19 -10.95 -4.21 -10.48
CA CYS A 19 -11.14 -5.54 -9.90
C CYS A 19 -10.73 -5.61 -8.42
N LEU A 20 -9.95 -4.64 -7.93
CA LEU A 20 -9.51 -4.57 -6.55
C LEU A 20 -10.56 -3.85 -5.68
N ASN A 21 -10.75 -4.34 -4.46
CA ASN A 21 -11.55 -3.64 -3.47
C ASN A 21 -10.69 -2.58 -2.77
N GLU A 22 -11.02 -1.30 -2.98
CA GLU A 22 -10.27 -0.16 -2.45
C GLU A 22 -10.24 -0.11 -0.90
N GLY A 23 -11.27 -0.64 -0.24
CA GLY A 23 -11.45 -0.49 1.20
C GLY A 23 -11.81 0.96 1.62
N PRO A 24 -12.13 1.18 2.90
CA PRO A 24 -12.41 2.52 3.42
C PRO A 24 -11.16 3.41 3.41
N ASN A 25 -11.35 4.71 3.22
CA ASN A 25 -10.26 5.66 3.37
C ASN A 25 -9.97 5.90 4.86
N LEU A 26 -8.85 5.36 5.34
CA LEU A 26 -8.36 5.52 6.71
C LEU A 26 -7.35 6.67 6.87
N ILE A 27 -7.01 7.37 5.79
CA ILE A 27 -6.04 8.47 5.84
C ILE A 27 -6.71 9.70 6.45
N GLU A 28 -6.22 10.11 7.62
CA GLU A 28 -6.65 11.35 8.26
C GLU A 28 -6.30 12.58 7.39
N LEU A 29 -7.14 13.61 7.46
CA LEU A 29 -6.89 14.85 6.75
C LEU A 29 -5.62 15.51 7.28
N LEU A 30 -4.69 15.85 6.38
CA LEU A 30 -3.41 16.46 6.74
C LEU A 30 -3.56 17.72 7.63
N PRO A 31 -4.53 18.63 7.41
CA PRO A 31 -4.76 19.75 8.32
C PRO A 31 -5.02 19.30 9.77
N ASP A 32 -5.83 18.26 9.97
CA ASP A 32 -6.20 17.78 11.31
C ASP A 32 -4.99 17.13 12.02
N VAL A 33 -4.16 16.41 11.27
CA VAL A 33 -2.86 15.88 11.76
C VAL A 33 -1.93 17.03 12.18
N LEU A 34 -1.78 18.05 11.33
CA LEU A 34 -0.91 19.19 11.61
C LEU A 34 -1.39 20.05 12.79
N LEU A 35 -2.72 20.19 12.96
CA LEU A 35 -3.30 20.90 14.10
C LEU A 35 -2.97 20.17 15.41
N ARG A 36 -3.25 18.86 15.49
CA ARG A 36 -2.92 18.05 16.69
C ARG A 36 -1.43 18.02 16.99
N PHE A 37 -0.57 17.97 15.96
CA PHE A 37 0.88 18.02 16.14
C PHE A 37 1.34 19.32 16.82
N ARG A 38 0.61 20.43 16.65
CA ARG A 38 0.93 21.74 17.26
C ARG A 38 0.40 21.91 18.68
N GLU A 39 -0.45 21.01 19.17
CA GLU A 39 -1.07 21.16 20.50
C GLU A 39 -0.11 20.91 21.66
N LYS A 40 0.97 20.15 21.42
CA LYS A 40 1.94 19.77 22.45
C LYS A 40 3.26 20.51 22.24
N ALA A 41 3.99 20.74 23.34
CA ALA A 41 5.27 21.44 23.30
C ALA A 41 6.38 20.68 22.55
N ILE A 42 6.23 19.36 22.41
CA ILE A 42 7.19 18.48 21.76
C ILE A 42 6.41 17.59 20.78
N GLY A 43 6.85 17.58 19.52
CA GLY A 43 6.34 16.70 18.48
C GLY A 43 7.42 15.75 17.98
N VAL A 44 7.03 14.52 17.69
CA VAL A 44 7.91 13.49 17.10
C VAL A 44 7.36 13.11 15.74
N SER A 45 8.23 13.03 14.74
CA SER A 45 7.88 12.60 13.38
C SER A 45 8.91 11.59 12.90
N ALA A 46 8.45 10.60 12.15
CA ALA A 46 9.27 9.57 11.54
C ALA A 46 8.73 9.27 10.13
N ASP A 47 9.62 8.88 9.24
CA ASP A 47 9.27 8.41 7.90
C ASP A 47 9.47 6.90 7.81
N ILE A 48 8.52 6.21 7.18
CA ILE A 48 8.62 4.77 6.90
C ILE A 48 9.07 4.62 5.46
N GLU A 49 10.38 4.42 5.28
CA GLU A 49 10.95 4.26 3.94
C GLU A 49 10.27 3.09 3.21
N LYS A 50 9.72 3.38 2.03
CA LYS A 50 9.02 2.40 1.18
C LYS A 50 7.89 1.68 1.94
N ALA A 51 7.08 2.42 2.69
CA ALA A 51 6.01 1.89 3.55
C ALA A 51 5.19 0.75 2.93
N PHE A 52 4.69 0.90 1.71
CA PHE A 52 3.92 -0.15 1.02
C PHE A 52 4.71 -1.47 0.86
N LEU A 53 6.00 -1.39 0.51
CA LEU A 53 6.84 -2.57 0.29
C LEU A 53 7.15 -3.33 1.59
N GLN A 54 6.90 -2.74 2.76
CA GLN A 54 7.01 -3.44 4.04
C GLN A 54 5.83 -4.40 4.27
N ILE A 55 4.72 -4.20 3.57
CA ILE A 55 3.49 -4.98 3.73
C ILE A 55 3.56 -6.20 2.79
N GLY A 56 3.52 -7.40 3.37
CA GLY A 56 3.51 -8.66 2.62
C GLY A 56 2.12 -9.01 2.09
N ILE A 57 2.07 -9.47 0.84
CA ILE A 57 0.84 -10.05 0.25
C ILE A 57 0.78 -11.53 0.62
N HIS A 58 -0.41 -11.98 1.04
CA HIS A 58 -0.68 -13.39 1.33
C HIS A 58 -0.40 -14.26 0.09
N PRO A 59 0.27 -15.43 0.21
CA PRO A 59 0.69 -16.21 -0.95
C PRO A 59 -0.42 -16.53 -1.96
N GLU A 60 -1.65 -16.75 -1.48
CA GLU A 60 -2.82 -17.06 -2.32
C GLU A 60 -3.27 -15.86 -3.18
N ASP A 61 -3.08 -14.63 -2.68
CA ASP A 61 -3.53 -13.41 -3.37
C ASP A 61 -2.52 -12.90 -4.41
N ARG A 62 -1.26 -13.33 -4.31
CA ARG A 62 -0.19 -12.93 -5.25
C ARG A 62 -0.50 -13.29 -6.69
N ALA A 63 -1.30 -14.34 -6.90
CA ALA A 63 -1.70 -14.78 -8.22
C ALA A 63 -2.52 -13.72 -9.00
N PHE A 64 -3.18 -12.80 -8.29
CA PHE A 64 -3.99 -11.72 -8.86
C PHE A 64 -3.19 -10.44 -9.15
N LEU A 65 -1.97 -10.33 -8.61
CA LEU A 65 -1.11 -9.15 -8.74
C LEU A 65 0.05 -9.42 -9.69
N LYS A 66 -0.29 -9.99 -10.86
CA LYS A 66 0.66 -10.31 -11.92
C LYS A 66 0.82 -9.16 -12.90
N PHE A 67 2.04 -9.00 -13.39
CA PHE A 67 2.36 -8.04 -14.43
C PHE A 67 3.31 -8.65 -15.47
N LEU A 68 3.33 -8.05 -16.65
CA LEU A 68 4.21 -8.46 -17.74
C LEU A 68 5.45 -7.57 -17.75
N TRP A 69 6.61 -8.18 -17.97
CA TRP A 69 7.91 -7.51 -18.03
C TRP A 69 8.74 -8.10 -19.15
N TRP A 70 9.66 -7.32 -19.72
CA TRP A 70 10.64 -7.83 -20.66
C TRP A 70 11.81 -8.43 -19.89
N ASP A 71 12.26 -9.63 -20.25
CA ASP A 71 13.50 -10.14 -19.65
C ASP A 71 14.72 -9.28 -20.03
N ASP A 72 15.87 -9.57 -19.43
CA ASP A 72 17.05 -8.68 -19.50
C ASP A 72 17.53 -8.41 -20.93
N ASN A 73 17.30 -9.37 -21.85
CA ASN A 73 17.64 -9.25 -23.27
C ASN A 73 16.55 -8.57 -24.09
N GLN A 74 15.40 -8.28 -23.49
CA GLN A 74 14.20 -7.69 -24.11
C GLN A 74 13.66 -8.47 -25.32
N ASP A 75 13.96 -9.77 -25.39
CA ASP A 75 13.54 -10.64 -26.49
C ASP A 75 12.30 -11.47 -26.13
N ARG A 76 11.96 -11.56 -24.83
CA ARG A 76 10.79 -12.30 -24.35
C ARG A 76 10.05 -11.57 -23.24
N LEU A 77 8.73 -11.64 -23.33
CA LEU A 77 7.82 -11.18 -22.28
C LEU A 77 7.67 -12.26 -21.21
N VAL A 78 7.91 -11.90 -19.96
CA VAL A 78 7.75 -12.75 -18.78
C VAL A 78 6.64 -12.23 -17.88
N ALA A 79 5.92 -13.14 -17.23
CA ALA A 79 4.95 -12.80 -16.21
C ALA A 79 5.60 -12.85 -14.82
N LEU A 80 5.55 -11.74 -14.09
CA LEU A 80 6.02 -11.61 -12.72
C LEU A 80 4.82 -11.35 -11.80
N GLN A 81 5.02 -11.46 -10.49
CA GLN A 81 3.98 -11.21 -9.50
C GLN A 81 4.51 -10.38 -8.34
N HIS A 82 3.70 -9.46 -7.83
CA HIS A 82 4.02 -8.73 -6.61
C HIS A 82 3.87 -9.65 -5.39
N THR A 83 4.84 -9.53 -4.47
CA THR A 83 4.83 -10.22 -3.17
C THR A 83 4.63 -9.26 -2.01
N ARG A 84 4.67 -7.95 -2.31
CA ARG A 84 4.46 -6.82 -1.41
C ARG A 84 3.47 -5.84 -2.02
N VAL A 85 2.79 -5.07 -1.19
CA VAL A 85 1.91 -3.98 -1.64
C VAL A 85 2.74 -2.94 -2.40
N VAL A 86 2.22 -2.45 -3.53
CA VAL A 86 2.92 -1.45 -4.36
C VAL A 86 2.11 -0.17 -4.50
N PHE A 87 2.77 0.90 -4.93
CA PHE A 87 2.09 2.14 -5.27
C PHE A 87 1.30 1.98 -6.58
N GLY A 88 0.12 2.60 -6.67
CA GLY A 88 -0.70 2.63 -7.88
C GLY A 88 -1.92 1.70 -7.85
N GLU A 89 -2.01 0.80 -6.87
CA GLU A 89 -3.21 0.00 -6.62
C GLU A 89 -4.21 0.78 -5.75
N THR A 90 -5.51 0.69 -6.06
CA THR A 90 -6.57 1.41 -5.34
C THR A 90 -6.67 1.03 -3.87
N CYS A 91 -6.32 -0.21 -3.52
CA CYS A 91 -6.37 -0.72 -2.14
C CYS A 91 -5.14 -0.37 -1.29
N SER A 92 -4.02 0.05 -1.90
CA SER A 92 -2.78 0.31 -1.17
C SER A 92 -2.89 1.32 -0.03
N PRO A 93 -3.60 2.46 -0.19
CA PRO A 93 -3.79 3.43 0.90
C PRO A 93 -4.50 2.82 2.11
N PHE A 94 -5.57 2.05 1.88
CA PHE A 94 -6.30 1.36 2.94
C PHE A 94 -5.41 0.34 3.65
N LEU A 95 -4.71 -0.51 2.88
CA LEU A 95 -3.83 -1.54 3.45
C LEU A 95 -2.74 -0.92 4.33
N LEU A 96 -2.18 0.21 3.93
CA LEU A 96 -1.20 0.94 4.76
C LEU A 96 -1.83 1.47 6.04
N GLY A 97 -2.99 2.12 5.96
CA GLY A 97 -3.71 2.63 7.14
C GLY A 97 -4.04 1.51 8.13
N ALA A 98 -4.63 0.43 7.66
CA ALA A 98 -5.03 -0.71 8.49
C ALA A 98 -3.84 -1.38 9.20
N VAL A 99 -2.70 -1.50 8.52
CA VAL A 99 -1.46 -2.06 9.11
C VAL A 99 -0.87 -1.12 10.16
N LEU A 100 -0.90 0.19 9.92
CA LEU A 100 -0.45 1.18 10.91
C LEU A 100 -1.32 1.14 12.16
N ASP A 101 -2.63 1.17 12.00
CA ASP A 101 -3.58 1.09 13.12
C ASP A 101 -3.37 -0.20 13.93
N TYR A 102 -3.27 -1.34 13.24
CA TYR A 102 -2.99 -2.64 13.87
C TYR A 102 -1.71 -2.59 14.73
N HIS A 103 -0.60 -2.07 14.18
CA HIS A 103 0.66 -2.01 14.91
C HIS A 103 0.63 -1.01 16.07
N ILE A 104 -0.03 0.14 15.91
CA ILE A 104 -0.20 1.13 16.99
C ILE A 104 -0.99 0.51 18.14
N GLU A 105 -2.14 -0.09 17.88
CA GLU A 105 -2.98 -0.71 18.90
C GLU A 105 -2.24 -1.81 19.67
N HIS A 106 -1.51 -2.69 18.96
CA HIS A 106 -0.75 -3.77 19.60
C HIS A 106 0.45 -3.26 20.39
N SER A 107 1.09 -2.18 19.94
CA SER A 107 2.20 -1.56 20.68
C SER A 107 1.73 -0.91 21.99
N VAL A 108 0.61 -0.19 21.96
CA VAL A 108 0.03 0.47 23.13
C VAL A 108 -0.42 -0.55 24.17
N ASN A 109 -1.09 -1.63 23.72
CA ASN A 109 -1.54 -2.71 24.60
C ASN A 109 -0.36 -3.46 25.24
N SER A 110 0.77 -3.60 24.55
CA SER A 110 1.99 -4.20 25.13
C SER A 110 2.71 -3.30 26.14
N ALA A 111 2.54 -1.98 26.04
CA ALA A 111 3.20 -0.99 26.88
C ALA A 111 2.43 -0.66 28.18
N SER A 112 1.16 -1.03 28.26
CA SER A 112 0.33 -0.90 29.47
C SER A 112 -0.10 -2.29 29.97
N PRO A 113 0.76 -3.06 30.63
CA PRO A 113 0.31 -4.24 31.35
C PRO A 113 -0.57 -3.79 32.52
N GLU A 114 -1.76 -4.38 32.66
CA GLU A 114 -2.59 -4.25 33.87
C GLU A 114 -1.83 -4.59 35.16
#